data_AF-A0A7S3B4H2-F1
#
_entry.id   AF-A0A7S3B4H2-F1
#
_cell.length_a   1.000
_cell.length_b   1.000
_cell.length_c   1.000
_cell.angle_alpha   90.00
_cell.angle_beta   90.00
_cell.angle_gamma   90.00
#
_symmetry.space_group_name_H-M   'P 1'
#
loop_
_entity.id
_entity.type
_entity.pdbx_description
1 polymer ?
#
loop_
_entity_poly.entity_id
_entity_poly.type
_entity_poly.pdbx_seq_one_letter_code
_entity_poly.pdbx_strand_id
1 'polypeptide(L)'
;QILLCANAGDMLLWDSRIIHCNTPGLKPLSEAPEGNVTPSDELLRLVGYVCCTPTAWCPPKVQQQRASAALQLVSSTHWPHAFVPVGAHAPEWIPRRSPADFSHEATRLIL
;
A
#
# COMPACT_ATOMS: atom_id res chain seq x y z
N GLN A 1 -4.31 26.02 -5.12
CA GLN A 1 -3.90 24.61 -4.98
C GLN A 1 -2.56 24.58 -4.26
N ILE A 2 -2.39 23.73 -3.25
CA ILE A 2 -1.10 23.56 -2.56
C ILE A 2 -0.46 22.29 -3.12
N LEU A 3 0.76 22.40 -3.62
CA LEU A 3 1.55 21.25 -4.05
C LEU A 3 2.40 20.77 -2.88
N LEU A 4 2.30 19.47 -2.56
CA LEU A 4 3.15 18.83 -1.57
C LEU A 4 4.35 18.21 -2.29
N CYS A 5 5.55 18.70 -1.97
CA CYS A 5 6.81 18.11 -2.41
C CYS A 5 7.25 17.07 -1.37
N ALA A 6 7.25 15.79 -1.76
CA ALA A 6 7.63 14.68 -0.90
C ALA A 6 8.83 13.94 -1.51
N ASN A 7 9.74 13.50 -0.67
CA ASN A 7 10.86 12.64 -1.02
C ASN A 7 10.53 11.17 -0.72
N ALA A 8 11.35 10.26 -1.23
CA ALA A 8 11.24 8.85 -0.90
C ALA A 8 11.38 8.64 0.63
N GLY A 9 10.39 7.98 1.23
CA GLY A 9 10.34 7.73 2.67
C GLY A 9 9.46 8.70 3.46
N ASP A 10 9.03 9.82 2.86
CA ASP A 10 8.12 10.76 3.54
C ASP A 10 6.72 10.15 3.71
N MET A 11 6.12 10.39 4.88
CA MET A 11 4.73 10.02 5.16
C MET A 11 3.83 11.25 5.14
N LEU A 12 2.90 11.27 4.20
CA LEU A 12 1.89 12.33 4.08
C LEU A 12 0.62 11.91 4.82
N LEU A 13 0.22 12.71 5.81
CA LEU A 13 -1.04 12.53 6.55
C LEU A 13 -1.95 13.72 6.31
N TRP A 14 -3.24 13.46 6.21
CA TRP A 14 -4.27 14.49 6.14
C TRP A 14 -5.50 14.04 6.93
N ASP A 15 -6.27 15.02 7.43
CA ASP A 15 -7.57 14.77 8.02
C ASP A 15 -8.55 14.24 6.95
N SER A 16 -9.33 13.22 7.29
CA SER A 16 -10.27 12.57 6.35
C SER A 16 -11.30 13.51 5.69
N ARG A 17 -11.51 14.71 6.23
CA ARG A 17 -12.42 15.74 5.70
C ARG A 17 -11.73 16.69 4.71
N ILE A 18 -10.41 16.56 4.52
CA ILE A 18 -9.65 17.38 3.57
C ILE A 18 -9.84 16.85 2.15
N ILE A 19 -10.32 17.74 1.27
CA ILE A 19 -10.40 17.50 -0.17
C ILE A 19 -8.97 17.44 -0.72
N HIS A 20 -8.64 16.34 -1.39
CA HIS A 20 -7.35 16.13 -2.04
C HIS A 20 -7.54 15.43 -3.38
N CYS A 21 -6.54 15.51 -4.25
CA CYS A 21 -6.52 14.81 -5.53
C CYS A 21 -5.10 14.44 -5.93
N ASN A 22 -4.97 13.39 -6.73
CA ASN A 22 -3.70 13.06 -7.37
C ASN A 22 -3.50 13.99 -8.58
N THR A 23 -2.26 14.44 -8.77
CA THR A 23 -1.83 15.14 -9.98
C THR A 23 -0.88 14.25 -10.77
N PRO A 24 -0.81 14.38 -12.11
CA PRO A 24 0.25 13.76 -12.91
C PRO A 24 1.65 14.12 -12.39
N GLY A 25 2.63 13.28 -12.68
CA GLY A 25 4.05 13.62 -12.47
C GLY A 25 4.44 14.81 -13.35
N LEU A 26 5.32 15.67 -12.84
CA LEU A 26 5.62 16.97 -13.46
C LEU A 26 6.69 16.91 -14.57
N LYS A 27 7.29 15.75 -14.87
CA LYS A 27 8.28 15.63 -15.95
C LYS A 27 7.57 15.65 -17.32
N PRO A 28 7.86 16.63 -18.20
CA PRO A 28 7.37 16.61 -19.57
C PRO A 28 7.98 15.42 -20.33
N LEU A 29 7.18 14.70 -21.12
CA LEU A 29 7.68 13.64 -22.01
C LEU A 29 8.77 14.15 -22.97
N SER A 30 8.78 15.46 -23.27
CA SER A 30 9.78 16.13 -24.11
C SER A 30 11.18 16.25 -23.50
N GLU A 31 11.33 15.99 -22.19
CA GLU A 31 12.63 15.95 -21.51
C GLU A 31 13.16 14.51 -21.34
N ALA A 32 12.43 13.51 -21.86
CA ALA A 32 12.93 12.15 -21.92
C ALA A 32 14.06 12.07 -22.97
N PRO A 33 15.19 11.37 -22.69
CA PRO A 33 16.28 11.27 -23.65
C PRO A 33 15.79 10.66 -24.98
N GLU A 34 16.12 11.32 -26.10
CA GLU A 34 15.79 10.80 -27.44
C GLU A 34 16.55 9.50 -27.73
N GLY A 35 15.80 8.45 -28.05
CA GLY A 35 16.31 7.12 -28.38
C GLY A 35 15.78 6.08 -27.42
N ASN A 36 14.79 5.30 -27.87
CA ASN A 36 14.27 4.09 -27.24
C ASN A 36 14.42 4.07 -25.71
N VAL A 37 13.59 4.84 -25.01
CA VAL A 37 13.37 4.55 -23.59
C VAL A 37 12.76 3.14 -23.57
N THR A 38 13.60 2.15 -23.25
CA THR A 38 13.11 0.83 -22.84
C THR A 38 12.05 1.06 -21.76
N PRO A 39 10.99 0.25 -21.64
CA PRO A 39 9.93 0.37 -20.62
C PRO A 39 10.39 0.37 -19.14
N SER A 40 11.69 0.52 -18.88
CA SER A 40 12.24 1.10 -17.65
C SER A 40 11.96 2.61 -17.50
N ASP A 41 10.92 3.12 -18.17
CA ASP A 41 10.23 4.37 -17.90
C ASP A 41 10.30 4.70 -16.41
N GLU A 42 11.07 5.75 -16.11
CA GLU A 42 11.41 6.20 -14.78
C GLU A 42 10.13 6.32 -13.95
N LEU A 43 9.97 5.48 -12.91
CA LEU A 43 8.81 5.49 -12.03
C LEU A 43 8.69 6.88 -11.39
N LEU A 44 7.90 7.77 -12.01
CA LEU A 44 7.83 9.18 -11.63
C LEU A 44 7.32 9.37 -10.20
N ARG A 45 6.47 8.44 -9.75
CA ARG A 45 5.90 8.41 -8.40
C ARG A 45 5.40 7.01 -8.06
N LEU A 46 5.80 6.51 -6.90
CA LEU A 46 5.17 5.37 -6.24
C LEU A 46 4.74 5.79 -4.85
N VAL A 47 3.52 5.45 -4.48
CA VAL A 47 2.97 5.68 -3.14
C VAL A 47 2.33 4.40 -2.63
N GLY A 48 2.58 4.09 -1.36
CA GLY A 48 1.82 3.08 -0.63
C GLY A 48 0.68 3.75 0.11
N TYR A 49 -0.55 3.30 -0.10
CA TYR A 49 -1.70 3.79 0.65
C TYR A 49 -1.84 3.03 1.97
N VAL A 50 -1.78 3.75 3.08
CA VAL A 50 -2.01 3.21 4.42
C VAL A 50 -3.24 3.91 5.01
N CYS A 51 -4.30 3.15 5.25
CA CYS A 51 -5.47 3.67 5.94
C CYS A 51 -5.28 3.52 7.45
N CYS A 52 -5.33 4.63 8.19
CA CYS A 52 -5.31 4.62 9.65
C CYS A 52 -6.74 4.57 10.18
N THR A 53 -7.10 3.49 10.89
CA THR A 53 -8.39 3.37 11.58
C THR A 53 -8.16 3.11 13.06
N PRO A 54 -8.93 3.72 13.98
CA PRO A 54 -8.80 3.43 15.40
C PRO A 54 -9.01 1.94 15.69
N THR A 55 -8.15 1.34 16.53
CA THR A 55 -8.26 -0.07 16.94
C THR A 55 -9.63 -0.40 17.53
N ALA A 56 -10.26 0.56 18.23
CA ALA A 56 -11.61 0.42 18.79
C ALA A 56 -12.70 0.13 17.74
N TRP A 57 -12.45 0.44 16.46
CA TRP A 57 -13.39 0.18 15.37
C TRP A 57 -13.17 -1.19 14.69
N CYS A 58 -12.10 -1.90 15.08
CA CYS A 58 -11.74 -3.20 14.53
C CYS A 58 -11.93 -4.28 15.61
N PRO A 59 -13.01 -5.07 15.57
CA PRO A 59 -13.22 -6.14 16.54
C PRO A 59 -12.04 -7.12 16.58
N PRO A 60 -11.69 -7.71 17.74
CA PRO A 60 -10.54 -8.64 17.84
C PRO A 60 -10.58 -9.79 16.83
N LYS A 61 -11.77 -10.30 16.51
CA LYS A 61 -11.97 -11.31 15.48
C LYS A 61 -11.50 -10.83 14.09
N VAL A 62 -11.81 -9.60 13.72
CA VAL A 62 -11.41 -9.01 12.43
C VAL A 62 -9.90 -8.77 12.38
N GLN A 63 -9.30 -8.36 13.50
CA GLN A 63 -7.84 -8.22 13.63
C GLN A 63 -7.14 -9.55 13.34
N GLN A 64 -7.57 -10.63 13.99
CA GLN A 64 -7.02 -11.97 13.78
C GLN A 64 -7.18 -12.47 12.33
N GLN A 65 -8.34 -12.22 11.72
CA GLN A 65 -8.58 -12.57 10.31
C GLN A 65 -7.63 -11.83 9.37
N ARG A 66 -7.40 -10.53 9.60
CA ARG A 66 -6.47 -9.72 8.79
C ARG A 66 -5.01 -10.14 8.98
N ALA A 67 -4.62 -10.45 10.21
CA ALA A 67 -3.31 -10.94 10.54
C ALA A 67 -3.01 -12.26 9.80
N SER A 68 -3.97 -13.19 9.80
CA SER A 68 -3.88 -14.44 9.02
C SER A 68 -3.86 -14.20 7.50
N ALA A 69 -4.70 -13.28 7.01
CA ALA A 69 -4.77 -12.93 5.60
C ALA A 69 -3.44 -12.35 5.07
N ALA A 70 -2.71 -11.57 5.88
CA ALA A 70 -1.39 -11.05 5.50
C ALA A 70 -0.38 -12.18 5.24
N LEU A 71 -0.44 -13.26 6.03
CA LEU A 71 0.45 -14.42 5.88
C LEU A 71 0.03 -15.33 4.72
N GLN A 72 -1.27 -15.42 4.45
CA GLN A 72 -1.84 -16.22 3.36
C GLN A 72 -1.88 -15.48 2.03
N LEU A 73 -1.44 -14.22 2.03
CA LEU A 73 -1.56 -13.31 0.90
C LEU A 73 -3.03 -13.25 0.39
N VAL A 74 -3.95 -12.92 1.27
CA VAL A 74 -5.36 -12.73 0.92
C VAL A 74 -5.69 -11.25 1.00
N SER A 75 -6.15 -10.69 -0.12
CA SER A 75 -6.58 -9.29 -0.15
C SER A 75 -7.97 -9.15 0.46
N SER A 76 -8.22 -8.03 1.13
CA SER A 76 -9.51 -7.72 1.75
C SER A 76 -9.88 -6.25 1.61
N THR A 77 -11.14 -5.91 1.87
CA THR A 77 -11.61 -4.52 1.88
C THR A 77 -10.95 -3.69 2.99
N HIS A 78 -10.99 -2.37 2.88
CA HIS A 78 -10.43 -1.43 3.87
C HIS A 78 -11.31 -1.23 5.14
N TRP A 79 -12.48 -1.86 5.24
CA TRP A 79 -13.41 -1.62 6.33
C TRP A 79 -12.89 -2.18 7.67
N PRO A 80 -12.75 -1.37 8.74
CA PRO A 80 -12.15 -1.83 9.97
C PRO A 80 -13.04 -2.82 10.73
N HIS A 81 -14.36 -2.66 10.64
CA HIS A 81 -15.33 -3.45 11.39
C HIS A 81 -15.70 -4.78 10.73
N ALA A 82 -15.24 -5.02 9.49
CA ALA A 82 -15.59 -6.20 8.72
C ALA A 82 -14.38 -6.74 7.94
N PHE A 83 -14.26 -8.07 7.90
CA PHE A 83 -13.33 -8.74 7.00
C PHE A 83 -14.11 -9.26 5.80
N VAL A 84 -13.88 -8.65 4.64
CA VAL A 84 -14.45 -9.10 3.36
C VAL A 84 -13.29 -9.38 2.40
N PRO A 85 -12.98 -10.65 2.10
CA PRO A 85 -11.91 -10.99 1.16
C PRO A 85 -12.32 -10.60 -0.26
N VAL A 86 -11.39 -10.03 -1.03
CA VAL A 86 -11.63 -9.55 -2.41
C VAL A 86 -10.80 -10.28 -3.47
N GLY A 87 -9.99 -11.25 -3.05
CA GLY A 87 -9.23 -12.11 -3.96
C GLY A 87 -8.10 -12.84 -3.25
N ALA A 88 -7.83 -14.06 -3.70
CA ALA A 88 -6.56 -14.73 -3.46
C ALA A 88 -5.59 -14.35 -4.60
N HIS A 89 -4.28 -14.34 -4.35
CA HIS A 89 -3.34 -14.19 -5.46
C HIS A 89 -3.46 -15.36 -6.43
N ALA A 90 -3.09 -15.09 -7.67
CA ALA A 90 -3.03 -16.10 -8.70
C ALA A 90 -2.06 -17.22 -8.26
N PRO A 91 -2.38 -18.51 -8.51
CA PRO A 91 -1.63 -19.65 -7.97
C PRO A 91 -0.17 -19.72 -8.48
N GLU A 92 0.13 -19.09 -9.60
CA GLU A 92 1.49 -18.91 -10.14
C GLU A 92 2.33 -17.91 -9.35
N TRP A 93 1.69 -17.06 -8.54
CA TRP A 93 2.37 -16.06 -7.73
C TRP A 93 2.89 -16.70 -6.45
N ILE A 94 4.12 -17.19 -6.52
CA ILE A 94 4.80 -17.76 -5.35
C ILE A 94 5.20 -16.60 -4.42
N PRO A 95 4.72 -16.59 -3.15
CA PRO A 95 5.17 -15.62 -2.16
C PRO A 95 6.71 -15.59 -2.14
N ARG A 96 7.32 -14.41 -2.32
CA ARG A 96 8.77 -14.26 -2.15
C ARG A 96 9.20 -14.44 -0.69
N ARG A 97 8.26 -14.40 0.24
CA ARG A 97 8.45 -14.57 1.68
C ARG A 97 7.35 -15.46 2.24
N SER A 98 7.75 -16.37 3.10
CA SER A 98 6.92 -17.19 3.97
C SER A 98 6.78 -16.51 5.34
N PRO A 99 5.83 -16.94 6.18
CA PRO A 99 5.73 -16.49 7.57
C PRO A 99 7.04 -16.61 8.37
N ALA A 100 7.89 -17.58 8.04
CA ALA A 100 9.18 -17.78 8.70
C ALA A 100 10.23 -16.70 8.35
N ASP A 101 10.01 -15.94 7.27
CA ASP A 101 10.93 -14.89 6.82
C ASP A 101 10.69 -13.54 7.52
N PHE A 102 9.65 -13.44 8.35
CA PHE A 102 9.34 -12.22 9.12
C PHE A 102 10.07 -12.25 10.46
N SER A 103 10.76 -11.15 10.79
CA SER A 103 11.36 -10.97 12.11
C SER A 103 10.26 -10.95 13.19
N HIS A 104 10.64 -11.23 14.43
CA HIS A 104 9.71 -11.14 15.56
C HIS A 104 9.03 -9.76 15.65
N GLU A 105 9.76 -8.69 15.34
CA GLU A 105 9.20 -7.32 15.31
C GLU A 105 8.23 -7.13 14.15
N ALA A 106 8.55 -7.63 12.95
CA ALA A 106 7.63 -7.55 11.81
C ALA A 106 6.35 -8.34 12.07
N THR A 107 6.47 -9.51 12.70
CA THR A 107 5.33 -10.35 13.10
C THR A 107 4.48 -9.66 14.16
N ARG A 108 5.09 -8.96 15.14
CA ARG A 108 4.37 -8.16 16.15
C ARG A 108 3.59 -6.99 15.53
N LEU A 109 4.03 -6.45 14.40
CA LEU A 109 3.30 -5.38 13.70
C LEU A 109 2.15 -5.92 12.84
N ILE A 110 2.16 -7.22 12.54
CA ILE A 110 1.13 -7.92 11.75
C ILE A 110 0.06 -8.56 12.66
N LEU A 111 0.47 -9.12 13.80
CA LEU A 111 -0.36 -9.85 14.78
C LEU A 111 -0.73 -8.99 15.99
#